data_AF-A0A920JBR8-F1
#
_entry.id   AF-A0A920JBR8-F1
#
_cell.length_a   1.000
_cell.length_b   1.000
_cell.length_c   1.000
_cell.angle_alpha   90.00
_cell.angle_beta   90.00
_cell.angle_gamma   90.00
#
_symmetry.space_group_name_H-M   'P 1'
#
loop_
_entity.id
_entity.type
_entity.pdbx_description
1 polymer ?
#
loop_
_entity_poly.entity_id
_entity_poly.type
_entity_poly.pdbx_seq_one_letter_code
_entity_poly.pdbx_strand_id
1 'polypeptide(L)'
;MDRDPSAKDLIKRKLIGNGRVELAEILSKHWDTALEEYAQSLWETSSHESNLEKELVQSFQKEFLRAGYTEKQAALWIESLERTRTLQTATHLTASEGPTFFATHHLALMGIPAGESYLVAAYSGVPFANAAWSGCLNFSAELELEEILSAKAPGFSVLLKSDRDRRRDTSERRISLIPGTFRDAQVFGSEVSEKQESLSTHWNDSLKPLMPSAGSGSSFSSWASGFCHNQAKKLFPDSNIVYFDINEVIRNYLLEILPQSQNRFRGMLLNAKHFQTILGSSGVETPLFSINSKHGNRIRRESLCFYGKIGWRDKIIP
;
A
#
# COMPACT_ATOMS: atom_id res chain seq x y z
N MET A 1 -9.63 -8.17 -32.95
CA MET A 1 -10.20 -9.46 -32.49
C MET A 1 -11.62 -9.19 -32.06
N ASP A 2 -12.60 -9.73 -32.77
CA ASP A 2 -14.00 -9.61 -32.37
C ASP A 2 -14.19 -10.36 -31.05
N ARG A 3 -14.57 -9.64 -29.99
CA ARG A 3 -14.79 -10.20 -28.65
C ARG A 3 -16.10 -10.99 -28.69
N ASP A 4 -16.05 -12.30 -28.42
CA ASP A 4 -17.22 -13.18 -28.35
C ASP A 4 -18.23 -12.66 -27.30
N PRO A 5 -19.43 -12.22 -27.70
CA PRO A 5 -20.46 -11.72 -26.77
C PRO A 5 -20.86 -12.76 -25.72
N SER A 6 -20.74 -14.06 -26.05
CA SER A 6 -21.09 -15.15 -25.12
C SER A 6 -20.14 -15.25 -23.93
N ALA A 7 -18.89 -14.78 -24.09
CA ALA A 7 -17.89 -14.75 -23.03
C ALA A 7 -18.20 -13.69 -21.97
N LYS A 8 -18.69 -12.50 -22.38
CA LYS A 8 -19.10 -11.40 -21.49
C LYS A 8 -20.16 -11.88 -20.51
N ASP A 9 -21.23 -12.47 -21.04
CA ASP A 9 -22.38 -12.91 -20.25
C ASP A 9 -22.05 -14.11 -19.35
N LEU A 10 -21.16 -14.99 -19.80
CA LEU A 10 -20.68 -16.10 -18.98
C LEU A 10 -19.86 -15.59 -17.78
N ILE A 11 -18.90 -14.70 -18.00
CA ILE A 11 -18.04 -14.15 -16.94
C ILE A 11 -18.87 -13.31 -15.96
N LYS A 12 -19.77 -12.45 -16.48
CA LYS A 12 -20.68 -11.66 -15.66
C LYS A 12 -21.51 -12.53 -14.73
N ARG A 13 -22.13 -13.60 -15.25
CA ARG A 13 -22.90 -14.55 -14.43
C ARG A 13 -22.04 -15.24 -13.37
N LYS A 14 -20.82 -15.65 -13.72
CA LYS A 14 -19.88 -16.23 -12.74
C LYS A 14 -19.51 -15.24 -11.64
N LEU A 15 -19.27 -13.97 -11.95
CA LEU A 15 -18.94 -12.95 -10.95
C LEU A 15 -20.11 -12.71 -10.00
N ILE A 16 -21.32 -12.53 -10.54
CA ILE A 16 -22.55 -12.35 -9.75
C ILE A 16 -22.81 -13.57 -8.87
N GLY A 17 -22.69 -14.78 -9.43
CA GLY A 17 -22.86 -16.03 -8.67
C GLY A 17 -21.86 -16.21 -7.51
N ASN A 18 -20.71 -15.52 -7.57
CA ASN A 18 -19.72 -15.46 -6.48
C ASN A 18 -19.85 -14.20 -5.59
N GLY A 19 -20.95 -13.45 -5.69
CA GLY A 19 -21.20 -12.24 -4.91
C GLY A 19 -20.39 -11.01 -5.34
N ARG A 20 -19.67 -11.06 -6.47
CA ARG A 20 -18.83 -9.96 -6.98
C ARG A 20 -19.61 -9.05 -7.93
N VAL A 21 -20.72 -8.50 -7.44
CA VAL A 21 -21.69 -7.74 -8.25
C VAL A 21 -21.07 -6.48 -8.85
N GLU A 22 -20.39 -5.66 -8.04
CA GLU A 22 -19.75 -4.42 -8.49
C GLU A 22 -18.70 -4.68 -9.59
N LEU A 23 -17.89 -5.73 -9.42
CA LEU A 23 -16.91 -6.12 -10.44
C LEU A 23 -17.59 -6.54 -11.75
N ALA A 24 -18.74 -7.21 -11.66
CA ALA A 24 -19.53 -7.59 -12.84
C ALA A 24 -20.12 -6.37 -13.57
N GLU A 25 -20.49 -5.33 -12.83
CA GLU A 25 -20.97 -4.05 -13.39
C GLU A 25 -19.86 -3.27 -14.07
N ILE A 26 -18.71 -3.10 -13.40
CA ILE A 26 -17.52 -2.46 -13.97
C ILE A 26 -17.10 -3.18 -15.25
N LEU A 27 -17.00 -4.51 -15.21
CA LEU A 27 -16.70 -5.32 -16.38
C LEU A 27 -17.71 -5.07 -17.50
N SER A 28 -19.01 -5.07 -17.19
CA SER A 28 -20.06 -4.86 -18.20
C SER A 28 -19.96 -3.50 -18.88
N LYS A 29 -19.64 -2.46 -18.10
CA LYS A 29 -19.51 -1.07 -18.55
C LYS A 29 -18.33 -0.89 -19.49
N HIS A 30 -17.20 -1.53 -19.19
CA HIS A 30 -15.94 -1.32 -19.93
C HIS A 30 -15.55 -2.48 -20.85
N TRP A 31 -16.40 -3.52 -20.97
CA TRP A 31 -16.09 -4.73 -21.76
C TRP A 31 -15.75 -4.45 -23.22
N ASP A 32 -16.33 -3.39 -23.79
CA ASP A 32 -16.16 -3.05 -25.20
C ASP A 32 -15.18 -1.86 -25.40
N THR A 33 -14.67 -1.29 -24.30
CA THR A 33 -13.67 -0.22 -24.32
C THR A 33 -12.31 -0.80 -24.70
N ALA A 34 -11.56 -0.07 -25.55
CA ALA A 34 -10.17 -0.40 -25.84
C ALA A 34 -9.31 -0.19 -24.59
N LEU A 35 -8.21 -0.94 -24.45
CA LEU A 35 -7.41 -0.86 -23.23
C LEU A 35 -6.75 0.51 -23.10
N GLU A 36 -6.30 1.08 -24.22
CA GLU A 36 -5.70 2.40 -24.34
C GLU A 36 -6.69 3.51 -23.98
N GLU A 37 -7.94 3.41 -24.46
CA GLU A 37 -9.02 4.34 -24.14
C GLU A 37 -9.37 4.28 -22.65
N TYR A 38 -9.50 3.07 -22.10
CA TYR A 38 -9.72 2.90 -20.67
C TYR A 38 -8.57 3.48 -19.85
N ALA A 39 -7.32 3.22 -20.24
CA ALA A 39 -6.14 3.75 -19.58
C ALA A 39 -6.13 5.28 -19.55
N GLN A 40 -6.45 5.95 -20.66
CA GLN A 40 -6.56 7.41 -20.72
C GLN A 40 -7.64 7.94 -19.78
N SER A 41 -8.79 7.25 -19.70
CA SER A 41 -9.89 7.64 -18.80
C SER A 41 -9.51 7.63 -17.32
N LEU A 42 -8.47 6.88 -16.91
CA LEU A 42 -7.97 6.89 -15.53
C LEU A 42 -7.31 8.22 -15.13
N TRP A 43 -6.97 9.04 -16.11
CA TRP A 43 -6.31 10.34 -15.95
C TRP A 43 -7.20 11.51 -16.33
N GLU A 44 -8.45 11.26 -16.71
CA GLU A 44 -9.43 12.30 -16.97
C GLU A 44 -9.78 13.00 -15.64
N THR A 45 -9.39 14.26 -15.53
CA THR A 45 -9.79 15.11 -14.41
C THR A 45 -11.09 15.81 -14.75
N SER A 46 -12.04 15.81 -13.81
CA SER A 46 -13.14 16.76 -13.85
C SER A 46 -12.57 18.15 -13.59
N SER A 47 -13.07 19.20 -14.25
CA SER A 47 -12.58 20.57 -14.06
C SER A 47 -12.54 20.92 -12.56
N HIS A 48 -11.34 21.01 -11.99
CA HIS A 48 -11.16 21.28 -10.57
C HIS A 48 -10.98 22.79 -10.37
N GLU A 49 -11.88 23.40 -9.61
CA GLU A 49 -11.82 24.83 -9.30
C GLU A 49 -10.90 25.15 -8.11
N SER A 50 -10.46 24.13 -7.35
CA SER A 50 -9.75 24.31 -6.09
C SER A 50 -8.43 23.54 -6.01
N ASN A 51 -7.41 24.20 -5.45
CA ASN A 51 -6.13 23.57 -5.14
C ASN A 51 -6.27 22.52 -4.01
N LEU A 52 -5.29 21.61 -3.87
CA LEU A 52 -5.14 20.75 -2.69
C LEU A 52 -5.03 21.62 -1.44
N GLU A 53 -5.57 21.11 -0.33
CA GLU A 53 -5.43 21.75 0.98
C GLU A 53 -3.94 21.87 1.33
N LYS A 54 -3.56 23.01 1.91
CA LYS A 54 -2.16 23.33 2.24
C LYS A 54 -1.57 22.27 3.18
N GLU A 55 -2.35 21.83 4.16
CA GLU A 55 -1.98 20.81 5.13
C GLU A 55 -1.74 19.46 4.46
N LEU A 56 -2.50 19.13 3.42
CA LEU A 56 -2.31 17.91 2.64
C LEU A 56 -1.03 17.98 1.81
N VAL A 57 -0.78 19.10 1.13
CA VAL A 57 0.47 19.36 0.40
C VAL A 57 1.69 19.21 1.33
N GLN A 58 1.64 19.82 2.51
CA GLN A 58 2.71 19.71 3.51
C GLN A 58 2.90 18.27 4.00
N SER A 59 1.82 17.49 4.09
CA SER A 59 1.87 16.09 4.53
C SER A 59 2.54 15.18 3.51
N PHE A 60 2.27 15.39 2.21
CA PHE A 60 3.01 14.73 1.13
C PHE A 60 4.49 15.13 1.15
N GLN A 61 4.78 16.41 1.29
CA GLN A 61 6.16 16.90 1.32
C GLN A 61 6.96 16.26 2.48
N LYS A 62 6.38 16.22 3.68
CA LYS A 62 6.98 15.55 4.85
C LYS A 62 7.27 14.08 4.57
N GLU A 63 6.35 13.35 3.93
CA GLU A 63 6.56 11.94 3.60
C GLU A 63 7.66 11.74 2.55
N PHE A 64 7.68 12.52 1.47
CA PHE A 64 8.72 12.40 0.44
C PHE A 64 10.11 12.69 0.99
N LEU A 65 10.25 13.72 1.83
CA LEU A 65 11.53 14.02 2.49
C LEU A 65 11.95 12.90 3.46
N ARG A 66 11.01 12.36 4.24
CA ARG A 66 11.25 11.22 5.14
C ARG A 66 11.69 9.97 4.37
N ALA A 67 11.13 9.74 3.19
CA ALA A 67 11.52 8.66 2.29
C ALA A 67 12.88 8.87 1.61
N GLY A 68 13.56 9.99 1.86
CA GLY A 68 14.92 10.27 1.37
C GLY A 68 14.98 11.03 0.04
N TYR A 69 13.86 11.56 -0.43
CA TYR A 69 13.82 12.38 -1.66
C TYR A 69 14.13 13.85 -1.36
N THR A 70 14.57 14.59 -2.38
CA THR A 70 14.88 16.02 -2.25
C THR A 70 13.61 16.88 -2.28
N GLU A 71 13.69 18.11 -1.76
CA GLU A 71 12.59 19.08 -1.84
C GLU A 71 12.14 19.35 -3.29
N LYS A 72 13.10 19.41 -4.23
CA LYS A 72 12.82 19.60 -5.65
C LYS A 72 12.00 18.44 -6.22
N GLN A 73 12.36 17.20 -5.89
CA GLN A 73 11.61 16.03 -6.33
C GLN A 73 10.20 16.02 -5.71
N ALA A 74 10.10 16.26 -4.42
CA ALA A 74 8.81 16.33 -3.71
C ALA A 74 7.89 17.38 -4.34
N ALA A 75 8.40 18.58 -4.62
CA ALA A 75 7.62 19.66 -5.26
C ALA A 75 7.10 19.24 -6.65
N LEU A 76 7.95 18.67 -7.50
CA LEU A 76 7.56 18.21 -8.83
C LEU A 76 6.43 17.17 -8.79
N TRP A 77 6.50 16.24 -7.84
CA TRP A 77 5.48 15.19 -7.69
C TRP A 77 4.17 15.73 -7.12
N ILE A 78 4.24 16.67 -6.18
CA ILE A 78 3.06 17.35 -5.65
C ILE A 78 2.38 18.17 -6.75
N GLU A 79 3.14 18.91 -7.56
CA GLU A 79 2.59 19.63 -8.71
C GLU A 79 1.94 18.69 -9.73
N SER A 80 2.53 17.51 -9.95
CA SER A 80 1.93 16.47 -10.78
C SER A 80 0.61 15.97 -10.20
N LEU A 81 0.55 15.72 -8.89
CA LEU A 81 -0.68 15.34 -8.20
C LEU A 81 -1.74 16.46 -8.27
N GLU A 82 -1.32 17.71 -8.18
CA GLU A 82 -2.20 18.88 -8.28
C GLU A 82 -2.90 18.95 -9.64
N ARG A 83 -2.20 18.60 -10.72
CA ARG A 83 -2.74 18.59 -12.09
C ARG A 83 -3.57 17.35 -12.39
N THR A 84 -3.09 16.18 -11.96
CA THR A 84 -3.68 14.88 -12.31
C THR A 84 -4.75 14.38 -11.35
N ARG A 85 -4.68 14.77 -10.06
CA ARG A 85 -5.57 14.32 -8.97
C ARG A 85 -5.71 12.79 -8.82
N THR A 86 -4.78 12.04 -9.39
CA THR A 86 -4.81 10.58 -9.40
C THR A 86 -3.73 10.00 -8.49
N LEU A 87 -4.13 9.10 -7.61
CA LEU A 87 -3.25 8.27 -6.79
C LEU A 87 -3.57 6.80 -7.01
N GLN A 88 -2.55 5.97 -7.23
CA GLN A 88 -2.71 4.53 -7.18
C GLN A 88 -2.71 4.05 -5.74
N THR A 89 -3.75 3.34 -5.33
CA THR A 89 -3.94 2.88 -3.93
C THR A 89 -4.12 1.36 -3.80
N ALA A 90 -4.03 0.60 -4.90
CA ALA A 90 -4.22 -0.85 -4.86
C ALA A 90 -3.12 -1.61 -4.10
N THR A 91 -1.96 -0.98 -3.88
CA THR A 91 -0.74 -1.63 -3.41
C THR A 91 -0.63 -1.61 -1.89
N HIS A 92 -0.24 -2.75 -1.31
CA HIS A 92 0.19 -2.83 0.08
C HIS A 92 1.70 -2.74 0.16
N LEU A 93 2.21 -2.16 1.24
CA LEU A 93 3.63 -2.01 1.42
C LEU A 93 4.29 -3.37 1.71
N THR A 94 5.01 -3.85 0.72
CA THR A 94 5.72 -5.12 0.69
C THR A 94 7.13 -4.88 0.15
N ALA A 95 8.03 -5.84 0.35
CA ALA A 95 9.41 -5.72 -0.14
C ALA A 95 9.58 -6.23 -1.58
N SER A 96 8.49 -6.24 -2.33
CA SER A 96 8.42 -6.46 -3.77
C SER A 96 6.97 -6.42 -4.20
N GLU A 97 6.72 -5.96 -5.40
CA GLU A 97 5.41 -6.12 -6.01
C GLU A 97 5.32 -7.40 -6.84
N GLY A 98 4.10 -7.94 -6.89
CA GLY A 98 3.76 -9.09 -7.72
C GLY A 98 3.25 -8.68 -9.11
N PRO A 99 3.16 -9.63 -10.05
CA PRO A 99 2.72 -9.38 -11.43
C PRO A 99 1.37 -8.66 -11.54
N THR A 100 0.42 -8.94 -10.64
CA THR A 100 -0.89 -8.28 -10.64
C THR A 100 -0.77 -6.77 -10.44
N PHE A 101 0.10 -6.31 -9.54
CA PHE A 101 0.31 -4.87 -9.31
C PHE A 101 1.09 -4.24 -10.46
N PHE A 102 2.06 -4.94 -11.05
CA PHE A 102 2.72 -4.45 -12.25
C PHE A 102 1.77 -4.36 -13.45
N ALA A 103 0.79 -5.25 -13.57
CA ALA A 103 -0.24 -5.14 -14.60
C ALA A 103 -1.12 -3.91 -14.39
N THR A 104 -1.50 -3.58 -13.15
CA THR A 104 -2.26 -2.34 -12.87
C THR A 104 -1.41 -1.10 -13.13
N HIS A 105 -0.12 -1.15 -12.82
CA HIS A 105 0.82 -0.06 -13.09
C HIS A 105 1.00 0.15 -14.58
N HIS A 106 1.24 -0.94 -15.33
CA HIS A 106 1.35 -0.88 -16.78
C HIS A 106 0.10 -0.26 -17.40
N LEU A 107 -1.09 -0.69 -16.98
CA LEU A 107 -2.36 -0.13 -17.45
C LEU A 107 -2.47 1.37 -17.17
N ALA A 108 -2.14 1.82 -15.96
CA ALA A 108 -2.17 3.24 -15.63
C ALA A 108 -1.14 4.04 -16.47
N LEU A 109 0.06 3.51 -16.65
CA LEU A 109 1.13 4.16 -17.40
C LEU A 109 0.83 4.26 -18.90
N MET A 110 0.02 3.36 -19.47
CA MET A 110 -0.41 3.49 -20.87
C MET A 110 -1.21 4.77 -21.14
N GLY A 111 -1.90 5.31 -20.12
CA GLY A 111 -2.74 6.50 -20.24
C GLY A 111 -2.14 7.76 -19.63
N ILE A 112 -0.95 7.69 -19.01
CA ILE A 112 -0.41 8.81 -18.24
C ILE A 112 -0.12 10.02 -19.14
N PRO A 113 -0.52 11.25 -18.76
CA PRO A 113 -0.16 12.44 -19.50
C PRO A 113 1.36 12.65 -19.54
N ALA A 114 1.85 13.19 -20.66
CA ALA A 114 3.29 13.38 -20.86
C ALA A 114 3.90 14.29 -19.79
N GLY A 115 5.02 13.85 -19.20
CA GLY A 115 5.75 14.60 -18.18
C GLY A 115 5.20 14.46 -16.76
N GLU A 116 4.09 13.73 -16.56
CA GLU A 116 3.52 13.50 -15.23
C GLU A 116 4.18 12.32 -14.49
N SER A 117 3.95 12.30 -13.18
CA SER A 117 4.47 11.30 -12.26
C SER A 117 3.37 10.35 -11.83
N TYR A 118 3.65 9.05 -11.85
CA TYR A 118 2.72 8.04 -11.36
C TYR A 118 2.95 7.79 -9.87
N LEU A 119 2.05 8.32 -9.05
CA LEU A 119 2.16 8.29 -7.60
C LEU A 119 1.45 7.06 -7.02
N VAL A 120 2.22 6.17 -6.39
CA VAL A 120 1.75 4.95 -5.75
C VAL A 120 1.71 5.13 -4.24
N ALA A 121 0.49 5.35 -3.75
CA ALA A 121 0.11 5.49 -2.34
C ALA A 121 -0.03 4.11 -1.70
N ALA A 122 1.08 3.51 -1.29
CA ALA A 122 1.09 2.17 -0.72
C ALA A 122 0.65 2.18 0.75
N TYR A 123 -0.22 1.23 1.13
CA TYR A 123 -0.70 1.08 2.51
C TYR A 123 0.25 0.23 3.36
N SER A 124 0.86 0.82 4.39
CA SER A 124 1.61 0.09 5.44
C SER A 124 0.71 -0.40 6.60
N GLY A 125 -0.45 0.23 6.78
CA GLY A 125 -1.52 -0.33 7.58
C GLY A 125 -2.39 -1.19 6.68
N VAL A 126 -2.27 -2.53 6.72
CA VAL A 126 -3.16 -3.42 5.94
C VAL A 126 -4.61 -3.07 6.31
N PRO A 127 -5.42 -2.46 5.44
CA PRO A 127 -6.73 -1.92 5.84
C PRO A 127 -7.79 -3.02 5.86
N PHE A 128 -7.63 -4.07 5.05
CA PHE A 128 -8.61 -5.12 4.86
C PHE A 128 -7.95 -6.49 5.07
N ALA A 129 -8.64 -7.40 5.77
CA ALA A 129 -8.14 -8.75 6.00
C ALA A 129 -8.03 -9.52 4.67
N ASN A 130 -6.93 -9.35 3.94
CA ASN A 130 -6.56 -10.17 2.80
C ASN A 130 -5.33 -11.01 3.14
N ALA A 131 -5.02 -12.00 2.30
CA ALA A 131 -3.87 -12.88 2.52
C ALA A 131 -2.51 -12.17 2.36
N ALA A 132 -2.49 -10.86 2.08
CA ALA A 132 -1.26 -10.11 1.89
C ALA A 132 -0.45 -10.07 3.19
N TRP A 133 0.77 -10.60 3.14
CA TRP A 133 1.73 -10.41 4.22
C TRP A 133 2.59 -9.20 3.91
N SER A 134 2.28 -8.13 4.63
CA SER A 134 3.17 -6.97 4.71
C SER A 134 4.54 -7.42 5.22
N GLY A 135 5.59 -6.77 4.72
CA GLY A 135 6.96 -7.07 5.16
C GLY A 135 7.55 -8.39 4.68
N CYS A 136 7.07 -8.92 3.56
CA CYS A 136 7.66 -10.09 2.90
C CYS A 136 8.21 -9.72 1.50
N LEU A 137 9.26 -10.43 1.09
CA LEU A 137 9.72 -10.51 -0.29
C LEU A 137 9.08 -11.75 -0.93
N ASN A 138 8.18 -11.54 -1.91
CA ASN A 138 7.58 -12.65 -2.66
C ASN A 138 8.48 -13.05 -3.83
N PHE A 139 8.47 -14.33 -4.20
CA PHE A 139 9.28 -14.84 -5.31
C PHE A 139 8.62 -16.04 -6.01
N SER A 140 9.09 -16.35 -7.22
CA SER A 140 8.49 -17.38 -8.08
C SER A 140 8.62 -18.78 -7.48
N ALA A 141 7.62 -19.62 -7.73
CA ALA A 141 7.68 -21.06 -7.44
C ALA A 141 8.79 -21.77 -8.22
N GLU A 142 9.25 -21.18 -9.34
CA GLU A 142 10.29 -21.71 -10.22
C GLU A 142 11.73 -21.51 -9.67
N LEU A 143 11.91 -20.64 -8.67
CA LEU A 143 13.24 -20.34 -8.11
C LEU A 143 13.42 -21.06 -6.79
N GLU A 144 14.50 -21.82 -6.61
CA GLU A 144 14.87 -22.35 -5.30
C GLU A 144 15.35 -21.24 -4.34
N LEU A 145 15.25 -21.48 -3.03
CA LEU A 145 15.57 -20.44 -2.04
C LEU A 145 17.05 -20.02 -2.14
N GLU A 146 17.93 -21.00 -2.39
CA GLU A 146 19.37 -20.82 -2.59
C GLU A 146 19.72 -19.93 -3.79
N GLU A 147 18.83 -19.82 -4.79
CA GLU A 147 19.03 -18.95 -5.95
C GLU A 147 18.77 -17.47 -5.62
N ILE A 148 18.07 -17.21 -4.51
CA ILE A 148 17.64 -15.87 -4.07
C ILE A 148 18.52 -15.38 -2.93
N LEU A 149 18.81 -16.27 -1.98
CA LEU A 149 19.54 -15.99 -0.76
C LEU A 149 20.61 -17.06 -0.56
N SER A 150 21.85 -16.64 -0.29
CA SER A 150 22.95 -17.57 -0.04
C SER A 150 22.63 -18.56 1.08
N ALA A 151 22.95 -19.84 0.87
CA ALA A 151 22.85 -20.88 1.92
C ALA A 151 23.72 -20.58 3.16
N LYS A 152 24.69 -19.65 3.04
CA LYS A 152 25.51 -19.15 4.16
C LYS A 152 24.85 -18.03 4.96
N ALA A 153 23.65 -17.58 4.57
CA ALA A 153 22.96 -16.50 5.26
C ALA A 153 22.60 -16.88 6.71
N PRO A 154 22.67 -15.93 7.66
CA PRO A 154 22.20 -16.15 9.02
C PRO A 154 20.74 -16.64 9.03
N GLY A 155 20.50 -17.77 9.71
CA GLY A 155 19.16 -18.35 9.80
C GLY A 155 18.61 -18.97 8.52
N PHE A 156 19.45 -19.23 7.50
CA PHE A 156 19.01 -19.85 6.24
C PHE A 156 18.24 -21.16 6.43
N SER A 157 18.69 -22.03 7.33
CA SER A 157 18.02 -23.31 7.64
C SER A 157 16.58 -23.13 8.14
N VAL A 158 16.31 -22.05 8.90
CA VAL A 158 14.97 -21.70 9.37
C VAL A 158 14.10 -21.20 8.22
N LEU A 159 14.67 -20.38 7.33
CA LEU A 159 13.98 -19.90 6.13
C LEU A 159 13.64 -21.08 5.19
N LEU A 160 14.59 -21.99 4.97
CA LEU A 160 14.41 -23.19 4.16
C LEU A 160 13.33 -24.11 4.73
N LYS A 161 13.31 -24.30 6.06
CA LYS A 161 12.22 -25.04 6.73
C LYS A 161 10.88 -24.35 6.51
N SER A 162 10.78 -23.04 6.74
CA SER A 162 9.53 -22.30 6.53
C SER A 162 9.05 -22.34 5.09
N ASP A 163 9.97 -22.35 4.13
CA ASP A 163 9.66 -22.49 2.72
C ASP A 163 9.09 -23.88 2.40
N ARG A 164 9.76 -24.95 2.86
CA ARG A 164 9.29 -26.34 2.69
C ARG A 164 7.94 -26.58 3.32
N ASP A 165 7.71 -26.03 4.52
CA ASP A 165 6.42 -26.11 5.19
C ASP A 165 5.34 -25.40 4.36
N ARG A 166 5.64 -24.22 3.79
CA ARG A 166 4.68 -23.48 2.95
C ARG A 166 4.35 -24.17 1.64
N ARG A 167 5.33 -24.83 0.99
CA ARG A 167 5.10 -25.60 -0.25
C ARG A 167 4.08 -26.73 -0.08
N ARG A 168 3.80 -27.17 1.15
CA ARG A 168 2.77 -28.18 1.42
C ARG A 168 1.35 -27.61 1.34
N ASP A 169 1.19 -26.32 1.63
CA ASP A 169 -0.12 -25.69 1.82
C ASP A 169 -0.48 -24.69 0.71
N THR A 170 0.50 -24.11 0.02
CA THR A 170 0.29 -23.08 -1.01
C THR A 170 1.42 -23.02 -2.03
N SER A 171 1.12 -22.53 -3.25
CA SER A 171 2.10 -22.20 -4.28
C SER A 171 2.80 -20.85 -4.05
N GLU A 172 2.29 -20.02 -3.13
CA GLU A 172 2.89 -18.72 -2.81
C GLU A 172 4.21 -18.90 -2.05
N ARG A 173 5.28 -18.26 -2.54
CA ARG A 173 6.60 -18.31 -1.92
C ARG A 173 7.09 -16.94 -1.52
N ARG A 174 7.70 -16.88 -0.33
CA ARG A 174 8.10 -15.61 0.30
C ARG A 174 9.11 -15.76 1.42
N ILE A 175 9.91 -14.72 1.60
CA ILE A 175 10.83 -14.54 2.73
C ILE A 175 10.28 -13.42 3.63
N SER A 176 10.02 -13.73 4.90
CA SER A 176 9.61 -12.72 5.88
C SER A 176 10.80 -11.89 6.33
N LEU A 177 10.71 -10.57 6.11
CA LEU A 177 11.72 -9.58 6.46
C LEU A 177 11.42 -8.88 7.78
N ILE A 178 10.17 -8.92 8.22
CA ILE A 178 9.74 -8.54 9.56
C ILE A 178 9.70 -9.76 10.49
N PRO A 179 9.79 -9.57 11.82
CA PRO A 179 9.60 -10.65 12.78
C PRO A 179 8.22 -11.31 12.61
N GLY A 180 8.15 -12.64 12.74
CA GLY A 180 6.89 -13.39 12.57
C GLY A 180 5.79 -12.99 13.56
N THR A 181 6.15 -12.34 14.66
CA THR A 181 5.20 -11.76 15.63
C THR A 181 4.37 -10.62 15.04
N PHE A 182 4.85 -9.95 13.99
CA PHE A 182 4.17 -8.85 13.29
C PHE A 182 3.31 -9.33 12.10
N ARG A 183 3.16 -10.64 11.89
CA ARG A 183 2.38 -11.19 10.76
C ARG A 183 0.96 -10.62 10.66
N ASP A 184 0.28 -10.48 11.79
CA ASP A 184 -1.10 -10.02 11.88
C ASP A 184 -1.19 -8.53 12.28
N ALA A 185 -0.05 -7.82 12.24
CA ALA A 185 0.11 -6.44 12.65
C ALA A 185 0.19 -5.50 11.45
N GLN A 186 -0.03 -4.21 11.69
CA GLN A 186 0.36 -3.16 10.76
C GLN A 186 1.89 -3.05 10.74
N VAL A 187 2.49 -2.89 9.55
CA VAL A 187 3.91 -2.53 9.42
C VAL A 187 4.14 -1.01 9.47
N PHE A 188 3.06 -0.25 9.58
CA PHE A 188 3.11 1.18 9.87
C PHE A 188 3.91 1.46 11.14
N GLY A 189 4.88 2.37 11.06
CA GLY A 189 5.78 2.72 12.16
C GLY A 189 6.77 1.61 12.56
N SER A 190 6.85 0.51 11.81
CA SER A 190 7.85 -0.54 12.08
C SER A 190 9.23 -0.16 11.55
N GLU A 191 10.24 -0.82 12.12
CA GLU A 191 11.65 -0.59 11.80
C GLU A 191 12.24 -1.79 11.04
N VAL A 192 13.27 -1.51 10.25
CA VAL A 192 14.15 -2.53 9.68
C VAL A 192 14.77 -3.32 10.83
N SER A 193 14.60 -4.64 10.80
CA SER A 193 15.12 -5.51 11.85
C SER A 193 16.59 -5.87 11.64
N GLU A 194 17.31 -6.20 12.71
CA GLU A 194 18.67 -6.77 12.63
C GLU A 194 18.73 -8.01 11.72
N LYS A 195 17.66 -8.82 11.73
CA LYS A 195 17.53 -9.96 10.83
C LYS A 195 17.61 -9.49 9.37
N GLN A 196 16.81 -8.51 8.98
CA GLN A 196 16.80 -7.97 7.63
C GLN A 196 18.16 -7.39 7.24
N GLU A 197 18.76 -6.59 8.12
CA GLU A 197 20.10 -6.03 7.89
C GLU A 197 21.14 -7.14 7.70
N SER A 198 21.11 -8.18 8.53
CA SER A 198 22.04 -9.32 8.45
C SER A 198 21.91 -10.12 7.15
N LEU A 199 20.77 -10.04 6.45
CA LEU A 199 20.57 -10.71 5.15
C LEU A 199 21.10 -9.88 3.97
N SER A 200 21.34 -8.57 4.16
CA SER A 200 21.65 -7.61 3.08
C SER A 200 22.80 -8.03 2.16
N THR A 201 23.84 -8.65 2.72
CA THR A 201 25.04 -9.09 1.99
C THR A 201 24.88 -10.45 1.31
N HIS A 202 23.83 -11.20 1.67
CA HIS A 202 23.61 -12.58 1.24
C HIS A 202 22.60 -12.71 0.10
N TRP A 203 21.88 -11.64 -0.26
CA TRP A 203 21.03 -11.62 -1.44
C TRP A 203 21.83 -11.88 -2.72
N ASN A 204 21.19 -12.47 -3.73
CA ASN A 204 21.81 -12.64 -5.03
C ASN A 204 22.09 -11.29 -5.72
N ASP A 205 22.87 -11.34 -6.79
CA ASP A 205 23.30 -10.12 -7.50
C ASP A 205 22.17 -9.43 -8.27
N SER A 206 21.05 -10.13 -8.52
CA SER A 206 19.85 -9.55 -9.14
C SER A 206 19.07 -8.66 -8.16
N LEU A 207 18.98 -9.07 -6.90
CA LEU A 207 18.22 -8.40 -5.85
C LEU A 207 19.03 -7.35 -5.11
N LYS A 208 20.33 -7.56 -4.88
CA LYS A 208 21.20 -6.60 -4.20
C LYS A 208 21.04 -5.14 -4.69
N PRO A 209 21.02 -4.86 -6.01
CA PRO A 209 20.87 -3.49 -6.51
C PRO A 209 19.49 -2.87 -6.27
N LEU A 210 18.49 -3.68 -5.92
CA LEU A 210 17.15 -3.19 -5.61
C LEU A 210 17.01 -2.76 -4.14
N MET A 211 17.85 -3.30 -3.26
CA MET A 211 17.78 -3.08 -1.81
C MET A 211 18.28 -1.68 -1.45
N PRO A 212 17.43 -0.79 -0.89
CA PRO A 212 17.92 0.46 -0.33
C PRO A 212 18.86 0.20 0.83
N SER A 213 19.87 1.06 0.99
CA SER A 213 20.72 1.04 2.17
C SER A 213 19.91 1.46 3.39
N ALA A 214 19.78 0.59 4.38
CA ALA A 214 19.15 0.90 5.66
C ALA A 214 19.78 0.03 6.75
N GLY A 215 20.16 0.66 7.87
CA GLY A 215 20.57 -0.06 9.08
C GLY A 215 19.35 -0.43 9.94
N SER A 216 19.54 -1.36 10.88
CA SER A 216 18.55 -1.66 11.91
C SER A 216 18.05 -0.38 12.61
N GLY A 217 16.75 -0.32 12.89
CA GLY A 217 16.10 0.87 13.48
C GLY A 217 15.66 1.93 12.46
N SER A 218 16.06 1.81 11.19
CA SER A 218 15.55 2.68 10.12
C SER A 218 14.08 2.37 9.80
N SER A 219 13.36 3.32 9.22
CA SER A 219 11.96 3.08 8.82
C SER A 219 11.83 1.93 7.82
N PHE A 220 11.03 0.92 8.20
CA PHE A 220 10.70 -0.18 7.29
C PHE A 220 9.93 0.31 6.07
N SER A 221 9.00 1.26 6.25
CA SER A 221 8.15 1.72 5.16
C SER A 221 8.91 2.50 4.10
N SER A 222 9.88 3.33 4.51
CA SER A 222 10.80 4.00 3.59
C SER A 222 11.66 2.99 2.84
N TRP A 223 12.20 1.99 3.54
CA TRP A 223 12.99 0.93 2.91
C TRP A 223 12.18 0.13 1.88
N ALA A 224 10.96 -0.29 2.23
CA ALA A 224 10.10 -1.05 1.33
C ALA A 224 9.68 -0.23 0.10
N SER A 225 9.33 1.05 0.29
CA SER A 225 9.00 1.96 -0.82
C SER A 225 10.18 2.17 -1.75
N GLY A 226 11.38 2.33 -1.19
CA GLY A 226 12.62 2.44 -1.98
C GLY A 226 12.92 1.18 -2.78
N PHE A 227 12.67 -0.01 -2.19
CA PHE A 227 12.81 -1.27 -2.91
C PHE A 227 11.85 -1.33 -4.10
N CYS A 228 10.56 -1.05 -3.89
CA CYS A 228 9.56 -1.04 -4.95
C CYS A 228 9.89 0.00 -6.04
N HIS A 229 10.35 1.19 -5.65
CA HIS A 229 10.81 2.21 -6.61
C HIS A 229 11.97 1.69 -7.47
N ASN A 230 12.99 1.08 -6.87
CA ASN A 230 14.12 0.51 -7.61
C ASN A 230 13.68 -0.63 -8.55
N GLN A 231 12.74 -1.45 -8.11
CA GLN A 231 12.17 -2.53 -8.92
C GLN A 231 11.40 -1.96 -10.11
N ALA A 232 10.51 -1.00 -9.87
CA ALA A 232 9.71 -0.33 -10.88
C ALA A 232 10.57 0.40 -11.91
N LYS A 233 11.66 1.07 -11.48
CA LYS A 233 12.62 1.73 -12.38
C LYS A 233 13.28 0.75 -13.36
N LYS A 234 13.50 -0.52 -12.98
CA LYS A 234 14.01 -1.54 -13.91
C LYS A 234 12.95 -2.00 -14.92
N LEU A 235 11.68 -2.08 -14.50
CA LEU A 235 10.59 -2.59 -15.32
C LEU A 235 10.00 -1.52 -16.25
N PHE A 236 10.01 -0.26 -15.81
CA PHE A 236 9.42 0.89 -16.50
C PHE A 236 10.43 2.05 -16.54
N PRO A 237 11.56 1.88 -17.26
CA PRO A 237 12.68 2.84 -17.21
C PRO A 237 12.33 4.25 -17.72
N ASP A 238 11.33 4.34 -18.60
CA ASP A 238 10.87 5.60 -19.21
C ASP A 238 9.75 6.28 -18.41
N SER A 239 9.35 5.71 -17.27
CA SER A 239 8.24 6.21 -16.44
C SER A 239 8.74 6.71 -15.09
N ASN A 240 8.18 7.82 -14.61
CA ASN A 240 8.44 8.32 -13.27
C ASN A 240 7.43 7.75 -12.26
N ILE A 241 7.73 6.57 -11.71
CA ILE A 241 6.89 5.90 -10.70
C ILE A 241 7.43 6.19 -9.30
N VAL A 242 6.58 6.71 -8.42
CA VAL A 242 6.97 7.15 -7.08
C VAL A 242 6.16 6.40 -6.04
N TYR A 243 6.83 5.59 -5.22
CA TYR A 243 6.22 4.90 -4.09
C TYR A 243 6.41 5.69 -2.80
N PHE A 244 5.36 5.73 -1.99
CA PHE A 244 5.38 6.33 -0.66
C PHE A 244 4.33 5.69 0.24
N ASP A 245 4.47 5.87 1.55
CA ASP A 245 3.54 5.35 2.53
C ASP A 245 2.37 6.32 2.76
N ILE A 246 1.18 5.96 2.27
CA ILE A 246 -0.01 6.81 2.44
C ILE A 246 -0.42 6.93 3.91
N ASN A 247 -0.12 5.94 4.75
CA ASN A 247 -0.44 6.03 6.18
C ASN A 247 0.40 7.11 6.87
N GLU A 248 1.62 7.38 6.41
CA GLU A 248 2.44 8.50 6.92
C GLU A 248 1.90 9.86 6.46
N VAL A 249 1.42 9.96 5.21
CA VAL A 249 0.73 11.18 4.74
C VAL A 249 -0.52 11.44 5.58
N ILE A 250 -1.35 10.41 5.81
CA ILE A 250 -2.55 10.51 6.66
C ILE A 250 -2.17 10.92 8.08
N ARG A 251 -1.14 10.30 8.68
CA ARG A 251 -0.66 10.65 10.02
C ARG A 251 -0.21 12.11 10.08
N ASN A 252 0.63 12.54 9.14
CA ASN A 252 1.13 13.92 9.08
C ASN A 252 -0.02 14.93 8.93
N TYR A 253 -1.01 14.59 8.11
CA TYR A 253 -2.20 15.42 7.89
C TYR A 253 -3.04 15.52 9.16
N LEU A 254 -3.32 14.40 9.83
CA LEU A 254 -4.08 14.38 11.08
C LEU A 254 -3.36 15.17 12.18
N LEU A 255 -2.04 15.05 12.31
CA LEU A 255 -1.26 15.82 13.28
C LEU A 255 -1.33 17.33 13.02
N GLU A 256 -1.45 17.74 11.75
CA GLU A 256 -1.55 19.14 11.35
C GLU A 256 -2.95 19.72 11.62
N ILE A 257 -4.02 18.98 11.29
CA ILE A 257 -5.40 19.50 11.33
C ILE A 257 -6.11 19.34 12.68
N LEU A 258 -5.78 18.31 13.46
CA LEU A 258 -6.48 18.03 14.73
C LEU A 258 -6.31 19.15 15.78
N PRO A 259 -5.17 19.88 15.85
CA PRO A 259 -5.04 21.07 16.69
C PRO A 259 -5.88 22.27 16.20
N GLN A 260 -6.23 22.32 14.91
CA GLN A 260 -6.90 23.46 14.31
C GLN A 260 -8.42 23.43 14.57
N SER A 261 -8.88 24.26 15.51
CA SER A 261 -10.28 24.25 15.98
C SER A 261 -11.33 24.47 14.88
N GLN A 262 -10.98 25.17 13.81
CA GLN A 262 -11.85 25.48 12.68
C GLN A 262 -11.83 24.44 11.56
N ASN A 263 -10.94 23.43 11.64
CA ASN A 263 -10.85 22.43 10.58
C ASN A 263 -12.09 21.51 10.58
N ARG A 264 -12.67 21.29 9.40
CA ARG A 264 -13.91 20.51 9.24
C ARG A 264 -13.74 19.03 9.57
N PHE A 265 -12.60 18.42 9.22
CA PHE A 265 -12.31 17.02 9.56
C PHE A 265 -12.15 16.84 11.07
N ARG A 266 -11.55 17.81 11.77
CA ARG A 266 -11.55 17.82 13.24
C ARG A 266 -12.97 17.85 13.79
N GLY A 267 -13.83 18.73 13.26
CA GLY A 267 -15.25 18.78 13.64
C GLY A 267 -16.01 17.49 13.31
N MET A 268 -15.65 16.79 12.25
CA MET A 268 -16.23 15.50 11.85
C MET A 268 -15.86 14.38 12.83
N LEU A 269 -14.58 14.29 13.23
CA LEU A 269 -14.07 13.24 14.10
C LEU A 269 -14.32 13.51 15.59
N LEU A 270 -14.11 14.74 16.05
CA LEU A 270 -14.08 15.08 17.48
C LEU A 270 -15.41 15.64 18.01
N ASN A 271 -16.33 16.09 17.15
CA ASN A 271 -17.65 16.52 17.61
C ASN A 271 -18.55 15.30 17.81
N ALA A 272 -18.92 15.04 19.06
CA ALA A 272 -19.74 13.88 19.42
C ALA A 272 -21.04 13.78 18.60
N LYS A 273 -21.70 14.91 18.28
CA LYS A 273 -22.95 14.88 17.50
C LYS A 273 -22.70 14.46 16.05
N HIS A 274 -21.70 15.06 15.39
CA HIS A 274 -21.36 14.71 14.01
C HIS A 274 -20.82 13.28 13.90
N PHE A 275 -19.97 12.89 14.84
CA PHE A 275 -19.40 11.55 14.88
C PHE A 275 -20.49 10.47 15.04
N GLN A 276 -21.50 10.71 15.89
CA GLN A 276 -22.66 9.81 16.01
C GLN A 276 -23.50 9.75 14.72
N THR A 277 -23.64 10.85 13.97
CA THR A 277 -24.30 10.83 12.66
C THR A 277 -23.55 9.94 11.65
N ILE A 278 -22.22 9.97 11.68
CA ILE A 278 -21.38 9.13 10.80
C ILE A 278 -21.52 7.65 11.18
N LEU A 279 -21.45 7.32 12.48
CA LEU A 279 -21.64 5.94 12.94
C LEU A 279 -23.05 5.43 12.62
N GLY A 280 -24.08 6.26 12.78
CA GLY A 280 -25.47 5.91 12.46
C GLY A 280 -25.71 5.61 10.98
N SER A 281 -24.94 6.23 10.08
CA SER A 281 -25.03 6.01 8.62
C SER A 281 -24.12 4.89 8.11
N SER A 282 -23.01 4.62 8.81
CA SER A 282 -22.01 3.62 8.41
C SER A 282 -22.25 2.24 9.03
N GLY A 283 -23.16 2.13 10.00
CA GLY A 283 -23.41 0.92 10.78
C GLY A 283 -22.56 0.88 12.07
N VAL A 284 -23.09 0.24 13.11
CA VAL A 284 -22.59 0.27 14.50
C VAL A 284 -21.15 -0.29 14.65
N GLU A 285 -20.65 -1.04 13.66
CA GLU A 285 -19.35 -1.71 13.70
C GLU A 285 -18.33 -1.16 12.70
N THR A 286 -18.43 0.11 12.30
CA THR A 286 -17.44 0.69 11.37
C THR A 286 -16.10 0.90 12.08
N PRO A 287 -15.02 0.16 11.73
CA PRO A 287 -13.74 0.30 12.39
C PRO A 287 -12.98 1.49 11.80
N LEU A 288 -13.11 2.66 12.43
CA LEU A 288 -12.49 3.90 11.92
C LEU A 288 -10.99 3.99 12.20
N PHE A 289 -10.54 3.36 13.29
CA PHE A 289 -9.12 3.28 13.64
C PHE A 289 -8.76 1.85 14.02
N SER A 290 -7.47 1.54 13.92
CA SER A 290 -6.93 0.28 14.41
C SER A 290 -5.59 0.50 15.07
N ILE A 291 -5.26 -0.38 16.02
CA ILE A 291 -3.99 -0.36 16.75
C ILE A 291 -3.36 -1.75 16.74
N ASN A 292 -2.04 -1.79 16.90
CA ASN A 292 -1.33 -3.02 17.16
C ASN A 292 -1.39 -3.34 18.67
N SER A 293 -1.90 -4.51 19.03
CA SER A 293 -2.04 -5.00 20.41
C SER A 293 -1.28 -6.32 20.60
N LYS A 294 -0.72 -6.53 21.80
CA LYS A 294 0.04 -7.75 22.14
C LYS A 294 -0.92 -8.87 22.58
N HIS A 295 -0.84 -10.01 21.89
CA HIS A 295 -1.56 -11.24 22.17
C HIS A 295 -0.56 -12.39 22.40
N GLY A 296 -0.08 -12.51 23.63
CA GLY A 296 1.01 -13.44 23.96
C GLY A 296 2.27 -13.12 23.15
N ASN A 297 2.74 -14.08 22.35
CA ASN A 297 3.93 -13.92 21.50
C ASN A 297 3.61 -13.31 20.13
N ARG A 298 2.38 -12.84 19.87
CA ARG A 298 1.98 -12.24 18.59
C ARG A 298 1.50 -10.81 18.80
N ILE A 299 1.66 -10.00 17.77
CA ILE A 299 1.05 -8.68 17.68
C ILE A 299 -0.08 -8.81 16.65
N ARG A 300 -1.26 -8.30 17.02
CA ARG A 300 -2.45 -8.32 16.17
C ARG A 300 -3.00 -6.92 16.00
N ARG A 301 -3.51 -6.64 14.82
CA ARG A 301 -4.33 -5.47 14.56
C ARG A 301 -5.69 -5.64 15.25
N GLU A 302 -6.04 -4.69 16.10
CA GLU A 302 -7.35 -4.56 16.73
C GLU A 302 -8.06 -3.33 16.20
N SER A 303 -9.33 -3.48 15.82
CA SER A 303 -10.19 -2.35 15.50
C SER A 303 -10.58 -1.62 16.77
N LEU A 304 -10.45 -0.29 16.75
CA LEU A 304 -11.02 0.57 17.78
C LEU A 304 -12.49 0.84 17.43
N CYS A 305 -13.39 0.08 18.05
CA CYS A 305 -14.83 0.30 17.96
C CYS A 305 -15.27 1.31 19.03
N PHE A 306 -15.91 2.40 18.61
CA PHE A 306 -16.46 3.39 19.54
C PHE A 306 -17.89 2.98 19.94
N TYR A 307 -18.04 2.44 21.14
CA TYR A 307 -19.36 2.20 21.72
C TYR A 307 -19.93 3.53 22.25
N GLY A 308 -21.18 3.83 21.89
CA GLY A 308 -21.84 5.14 21.93
C GLY A 308 -21.99 5.90 23.26
N LYS A 309 -21.11 5.71 24.25
CA LYS A 309 -21.00 6.53 25.47
C LYS A 309 -19.58 6.57 26.04
N ILE A 310 -18.57 7.05 25.29
CA ILE A 310 -17.27 7.36 25.92
C ILE A 310 -16.72 8.67 25.35
N GLY A 311 -16.49 9.63 26.24
CA GLY A 311 -15.80 10.87 25.96
C GLY A 311 -14.35 10.60 25.56
N TRP A 312 -13.89 11.31 24.54
CA TRP A 312 -12.56 11.32 23.95
C TRP A 312 -11.35 11.47 24.91
N ARG A 313 -11.56 11.67 26.22
CA ARG A 313 -10.54 12.29 27.10
C ARG A 313 -9.49 11.37 27.70
N ASP A 314 -9.71 10.06 27.82
CA ASP A 314 -8.87 9.27 28.75
C ASP A 314 -7.98 8.18 28.13
N LYS A 315 -7.91 8.02 26.80
CA LYS A 315 -7.15 6.88 26.22
C LYS A 315 -6.32 7.13 24.94
N ILE A 316 -6.34 8.30 24.32
CA ILE A 316 -5.64 8.52 23.04
C ILE A 316 -4.91 9.88 23.00
N ILE A 317 -4.25 10.25 24.09
CA ILE A 317 -3.22 11.29 24.08
C ILE A 317 -2.14 10.84 25.08
N PRO A 318 -0.90 10.53 24.66
CA PRO A 318 0.26 10.71 25.52
C PRO A 318 0.47 12.20 25.82
#